data_AF-A0A6G3U3X1-F1
#
_entry.id   AF-A0A6G3U3X1-F1
#
_cell.length_a   1.000
_cell.length_b   1.000
_cell.length_c   1.000
_cell.angle_alpha   90.00
_cell.angle_beta   90.00
_cell.angle_gamma   90.00
#
_symmetry.space_group_name_H-M   'P 1'
#
loop_
_entity.id
_entity.type
_entity.pdbx_description
1 polymer ?
#
loop_
_entity_poly.entity_id
_entity_poly.type
_entity_poly.pdbx_seq_one_letter_code
_entity_poly.pdbx_strand_id
1 'polypeptide(L)' 'MLHSMSTSVEASERSAAEVNEEIRALWLRSGGTLSVEQREQYQRLVLEWAAALPQSAEAA' A
#
# COMPACT_ATOMS: atom_id res chain seq x y z
N MET A 1 -26.78 -2.89 19.78
CA MET A 1 -25.80 -1.80 20.01
C MET A 1 -24.62 -2.10 19.10
N LEU A 2 -24.45 -1.31 18.03
CA LEU A 2 -23.38 -1.49 17.05
C LEU A 2 -22.05 -1.18 17.75
N HIS A 3 -21.14 -2.15 17.82
CA HIS A 3 -19.76 -1.87 18.20
C HIS A 3 -19.12 -1.16 17.02
N SER A 4 -19.10 0.17 17.08
CA SER A 4 -18.16 0.99 16.34
C SER A 4 -16.77 0.54 16.79
N MET A 5 -16.20 -0.43 16.08
CA MET A 5 -14.75 -0.59 16.04
C MET A 5 -14.22 0.68 15.39
N SER A 6 -14.05 1.70 16.23
CA SER A 6 -13.19 2.84 15.96
C SER A 6 -11.80 2.27 15.75
N THR A 7 -11.52 1.80 14.52
CA THR A 7 -10.19 1.91 13.97
C THR A 7 -9.95 3.40 13.87
N SER A 8 -9.51 4.00 14.98
CA SER A 8 -8.77 5.25 14.92
C SER A 8 -7.58 4.90 14.05
N VAL A 9 -7.73 5.14 12.74
CA VAL A 9 -6.60 5.35 11.87
C VAL A 9 -6.04 6.67 12.39
N GLU A 10 -5.28 6.57 13.48
CA GLU A 10 -4.20 7.51 13.74
C GLU A 10 -3.51 7.61 12.39
N ALA A 11 -3.66 8.75 11.72
CA ALA A 11 -3.13 9.00 10.40
C ALA A 11 -1.60 9.16 10.48
N SER A 12 -0.96 8.16 11.09
CA SER A 12 0.44 7.85 10.92
C SER A 12 0.54 7.35 9.49
N GLU A 13 1.34 8.02 8.69
CA GLU A 13 1.56 7.74 7.27
C GLU A 13 1.67 6.23 7.04
N ARG A 14 0.93 5.70 6.04
CA ARG A 14 0.85 4.24 5.79
C ARG A 14 2.26 3.66 5.69
N SER A 15 2.52 2.60 6.44
CA SER A 15 3.83 1.94 6.44
C SER A 15 4.07 1.21 5.12
N ALA A 16 5.34 1.06 4.71
CA ALA A 16 5.69 0.27 3.54
C ALA A 16 5.12 -1.16 3.60
N ALA A 17 4.99 -1.76 4.78
CA ALA A 17 4.37 -3.07 4.93
C ALA A 17 2.88 -3.07 4.51
N GLU A 18 2.13 -2.04 4.89
CA GLU A 18 0.70 -1.91 4.57
C GLU A 18 0.49 -1.68 3.07
N VAL A 19 1.28 -0.79 2.47
CA VAL A 19 1.21 -0.53 1.02
C VAL A 19 1.57 -1.79 0.22
N ASN A 20 2.51 -2.60 0.72
CA ASN A 20 2.89 -3.86 0.07
C ASN A 20 1.78 -4.92 0.16
N GLU A 21 1.01 -4.96 1.24
CA GLU A 21 -0.19 -5.80 1.34
C GLU A 21 -1.27 -5.37 0.34
N GLU A 22 -1.48 -4.07 0.14
CA GLU A 22 -2.40 -3.57 -0.88
C GLU A 22 -1.97 -3.95 -2.30
N ILE A 23 -0.67 -3.89 -2.59
CA ILE A 23 -0.11 -4.38 -3.86
C ILE A 23 -0.43 -5.87 -4.04
N ARG A 24 -0.20 -6.70 -3.01
CA ARG A 24 -0.50 -8.14 -3.06
C ARG A 24 -1.99 -8.41 -3.25
N ALA A 25 -2.85 -7.69 -2.55
CA ALA A 25 -4.30 -7.79 -2.69
C ALA A 25 -4.76 -7.42 -4.11
N LEU A 26 -4.14 -6.40 -4.72
CA LEU A 26 -4.37 -6.05 -6.12
C LEU A 26 -4.02 -7.23 -7.04
N TRP A 27 -2.84 -7.83 -6.90
CA TRP A 27 -2.43 -9.00 -7.69
C TRP A 27 -3.39 -10.19 -7.53
N LEU A 28 -3.85 -10.46 -6.32
CA LEU A 28 -4.78 -11.56 -6.03
C LEU A 28 -6.14 -11.34 -6.70
N ARG A 29 -6.70 -10.12 -6.60
CA ARG A 29 -7.98 -9.77 -7.23
C ARG A 29 -7.90 -9.77 -8.76
N SER A 30 -6.75 -9.41 -9.30
CA SER A 30 -6.48 -9.37 -10.74
C SER A 30 -6.20 -10.75 -11.35
N GLY A 31 -6.15 -11.83 -10.56
CA GLY A 31 -5.88 -13.18 -11.07
C GLY A 31 -4.50 -13.31 -11.73
N GLY A 32 -3.52 -12.52 -11.28
CA GLY A 32 -2.16 -12.52 -11.82
C GLY A 32 -1.91 -11.64 -13.04
N THR A 33 -2.90 -10.92 -13.58
CA THR A 33 -2.68 -9.96 -14.67
C THR A 33 -3.40 -8.63 -14.42
N LEU A 34 -2.65 -7.52 -14.37
CA LEU A 34 -3.21 -6.19 -14.16
C LEU A 34 -3.76 -5.60 -15.46
N SER A 35 -5.02 -5.14 -15.41
CA SER A 35 -5.60 -4.27 -16.45
C SER A 35 -4.91 -2.89 -16.49
N VAL A 36 -5.22 -2.09 -17.50
CA VAL A 36 -4.64 -0.73 -17.64
C VAL A 36 -4.96 0.14 -16.41
N GLU A 37 -6.21 0.14 -15.96
CA GLU A 37 -6.64 0.89 -14.76
C GLU A 37 -5.95 0.38 -13.48
N GLN A 38 -5.80 -0.94 -13.36
CA GLN A 38 -5.11 -1.57 -12.25
C GLN A 38 -3.60 -1.28 -12.26
N ARG A 39 -3.01 -1.07 -13.45
CA ARG A 39 -1.60 -0.66 -13.56
C ARG A 39 -1.39 0.75 -13.03
N GLU A 40 -2.29 1.69 -13.30
CA GLU A 40 -2.20 3.03 -12.73
C GLU A 40 -2.33 3.00 -11.20
N GLN A 41 -3.21 2.15 -10.66
CA GLN A 41 -3.30 1.91 -9.23
C GLN A 41 -2.01 1.29 -8.66
N TYR A 42 -1.48 0.26 -9.33
CA TYR A 42 -0.22 -0.37 -8.96
C TYR A 42 0.95 0.63 -8.95
N GLN A 43 1.05 1.51 -9.95
CA GLN A 43 2.09 2.53 -10.01
C GLN A 43 2.03 3.51 -8.83
N ARG A 44 0.82 3.95 -8.46
CA ARG A 44 0.63 4.82 -7.29
C ARG A 44 1.07 4.11 -6.01
N LEU A 45 0.65 2.86 -5.82
CA LEU A 45 1.04 2.05 -4.67
C LEU A 45 2.55 1.80 -4.61
N VAL A 46 3.22 1.56 -5.75
CA VAL A 46 4.67 1.36 -5.78
C VAL A 46 5.43 2.64 -5.40
N LEU A 47 4.98 3.81 -5.89
CA LEU A 47 5.59 5.09 -5.52
C LEU A 47 5.42 5.38 -4.03
N GLU A 48 4.22 5.12 -3.50
CA GLU A 48 3.92 5.29 -2.09
C GLU A 48 4.72 4.32 -1.22
N TRP A 49 4.84 3.06 -1.64
CA TRP A 49 5.67 2.08 -0.98
C TRP A 49 7.13 2.54 -0.90
N ALA A 50 7.67 3.05 -2.00
CA ALA A 50 9.03 3.59 -2.03
C ALA A 50 9.22 4.80 -1.11
N ALA A 51 8.21 5.67 -1.00
CA ALA A 51 8.23 6.81 -0.09
C ALA A 51 8.13 6.39 1.39
N ALA A 52 7.44 5.29 1.67
CA ALA A 52 7.26 4.74 3.01
C ALA A 52 8.41 3.82 3.45
N LEU A 53 9.34 3.48 2.55
CA LEU A 53 10.54 2.75 2.94
C LEU A 53 11.40 3.66 3.83
N PRO A 54 11.93 3.15 4.95
CA PRO A 54 12.91 3.90 5.71
C PRO A 54 14.08 4.20 4.77
N GLN A 55 14.37 5.48 4.61
CA GLN A 55 15.52 5.95 3.85
C GLN A 55 16.76 5.43 4.59
N SER A 56 17.20 4.21 4.24
CA SER A 56 18.40 3.62 4.81
C SER A 56 19.50 4.61 4.52
N ALA A 57 20.01 5.21 5.59
CA ALA A 57 20.96 6.30 5.56
C ALA A 57 22.09 5.97 4.57
N GLU A 58 22.34 6.93 3.68
CA GLU A 58 23.57 7.11 2.92
C GLU A 58 24.10 5.85 2.20
N ALA A 59 23.80 5.76 0.89
CA ALA A 59 24.76 5.14 -0.02
C ALA A 59 26.03 6.01 -0.01
N ALA A 60 27.01 5.60 0.80
CA ALA A 60 28.36 6.14 0.91
C ALA A 60 29.22 5.86 -0.33
#